data_AF-A0A950ZBV8-F1
#
_entry.id   AF-A0A950ZBV8-F1
#
_cell.length_a   1.000
_cell.length_b   1.000
_cell.length_c   1.000
_cell.angle_alpha   90.00
_cell.angle_beta   90.00
_cell.angle_gamma   90.00
#
_symmetry.space_group_name_H-M   'P 1'
#
loop_
_entity.id
_entity.type
_entity.pdbx_description
1 polymer ?
#
loop_
_entity_poly.entity_id
_entity_poly.type
_entity_poly.pdbx_seq_one_letter_code
_entity_poly.pdbx_strand_id
1 'polypeptide(L)'
;MHLASPRPAPIARDTNREFDERLTFGQRVADRVATFGGSWTFIILFGCVLVAWIALNSWMLARRAFDPFPYILLNLMLSMIAALQAPVIMMSQNRQAAKDRLDASHDYEVNLRAELEISALHEKWDHLLRHEWAQLLETQQKQLDLLTTLVERLTNPEPKP
;
A
#
# COMPACT_ATOMS: atom_id res chain seq x y z
N MET A 1 -24.02 26.24 -19.13
CA MET A 1 -24.26 25.87 -17.72
C MET A 1 -23.31 24.72 -17.40
N HIS A 2 -22.19 25.04 -16.75
CA HIS A 2 -21.05 24.15 -16.54
C HIS A 2 -21.37 23.20 -15.37
N LEU A 3 -21.60 21.92 -15.64
CA LEU A 3 -21.78 20.91 -14.58
C LEU A 3 -20.39 20.53 -14.07
N ALA A 4 -19.98 21.15 -12.97
CA ALA A 4 -18.86 20.66 -12.17
C ALA A 4 -19.27 19.31 -11.57
N SER A 5 -18.73 18.22 -12.11
CA SER A 5 -18.84 16.90 -11.49
C SER A 5 -18.21 16.95 -10.09
N PRO A 6 -18.88 16.41 -9.05
CA PRO A 6 -18.29 16.31 -7.72
C PRO A 6 -16.98 15.54 -7.81
N ARG A 7 -15.88 16.09 -7.29
CA ARG A 7 -14.62 15.33 -7.15
C ARG A 7 -14.93 14.09 -6.31
N PRO A 8 -14.56 12.87 -6.74
CA PRO A 8 -14.67 11.71 -5.87
C PRO A 8 -13.82 11.98 -4.63
N ALA A 9 -14.46 11.92 -3.46
CA ALA A 9 -13.74 11.98 -2.19
C ALA A 9 -12.66 10.89 -2.17
N PRO A 10 -11.50 11.10 -1.54
CA PRO A 10 -10.50 10.05 -1.42
C PRO A 10 -11.15 8.88 -0.68
N ILE A 11 -11.35 7.75 -1.37
CA ILE A 11 -11.78 6.48 -0.78
C ILE A 11 -10.58 5.84 -0.08
N ALA A 12 -9.77 6.65 0.61
CA ALA A 12 -8.83 6.14 1.59
C ALA A 12 -9.69 5.82 2.82
N ARG A 13 -10.38 4.68 2.74
CA ARG A 13 -10.90 4.05 3.94
C ARG A 13 -9.67 3.83 4.81
N ASP A 14 -9.61 4.53 5.94
CA ASP A 14 -8.42 4.54 6.79
C ASP A 14 -8.38 3.20 7.52
N THR A 15 -7.94 2.14 6.82
CA THR A 15 -7.86 0.76 7.31
C THR A 15 -7.06 0.71 8.61
N ASN A 16 -6.08 1.61 8.78
CA ASN A 16 -5.35 1.82 10.04
C ASN A 16 -6.28 2.15 11.20
N ARG A 17 -7.25 3.04 10.98
CA ARG A 17 -8.10 3.59 12.03
C ARG A 17 -9.14 2.57 12.50
N GLU A 18 -9.72 1.79 11.58
CA GLU A 18 -10.61 0.66 11.94
C GLU A 18 -9.84 -0.45 12.68
N PHE A 19 -8.57 -0.66 12.37
CA PHE A 19 -7.72 -1.66 13.03
C PHE A 19 -7.28 -1.21 14.43
N ASP A 20 -6.89 0.05 14.58
CA ASP A 20 -6.49 0.66 15.86
C ASP A 20 -7.66 0.77 16.86
N GLU A 21 -8.87 1.00 16.38
CA GLU A 21 -10.08 1.06 17.21
C GLU A 21 -10.43 -0.30 17.85
N ARG A 22 -9.97 -1.41 17.26
CA ARG A 22 -10.16 -2.77 17.78
C ARG A 22 -9.07 -3.24 18.75
N LEU A 23 -8.02 -2.45 18.97
CA LEU A 23 -6.91 -2.83 19.85
C LEU A 23 -7.27 -2.71 21.33
N THR A 24 -7.14 -3.83 22.05
CA THR A 24 -7.25 -3.88 23.52
C THR A 24 -6.12 -3.10 24.19
N PHE A 25 -6.33 -2.69 25.45
CA PHE A 25 -5.32 -1.94 26.22
C PHE A 25 -3.96 -2.65 26.28
N GLY A 26 -3.96 -3.97 26.48
CA GLY A 26 -2.73 -4.77 26.51
C GLY A 26 -1.98 -4.77 25.18
N GLN A 27 -2.69 -4.81 24.05
CA GLN A 27 -2.08 -4.74 22.71
C GLN A 27 -1.44 -3.36 22.46
N ARG A 28 -2.09 -2.27 22.89
CA ARG A 28 -1.53 -0.91 22.77
C ARG A 28 -0.25 -0.73 23.59
N VAL A 29 -0.21 -1.30 24.80
CA VAL A 29 1.01 -1.28 25.64
C VAL A 29 2.11 -2.12 25.01
N ALA A 30 1.79 -3.32 24.49
CA ALA A 30 2.75 -4.17 23.81
C ALA A 30 3.34 -3.51 22.55
N ASP A 31 2.52 -2.81 21.75
CA ASP A 31 2.98 -2.02 20.59
C ASP A 31 3.96 -0.92 20.99
N ARG A 32 3.64 -0.16 22.05
CA ARG A 32 4.56 0.87 22.57
C ARG A 32 5.85 0.27 23.09
N VAL A 33 5.78 -0.88 23.77
CA VAL A 33 6.98 -1.57 24.26
C VAL A 33 7.82 -2.12 23.11
N ALA A 34 7.21 -2.66 22.05
CA ALA A 34 7.91 -3.17 20.88
C ALA A 34 8.59 -2.05 20.07
N THR A 35 7.87 -0.96 19.82
CA THR A 35 8.41 0.23 19.13
C THR A 35 9.51 0.92 19.94
N PHE A 36 9.36 1.03 21.25
CA PHE A 36 10.39 1.58 22.15
C PHE A 36 11.61 0.66 22.26
N GLY A 37 11.39 -0.66 22.40
CA GLY A 37 12.44 -1.67 22.49
C GLY A 37 13.28 -1.80 21.21
N GLY A 38 12.74 -1.40 20.05
CA GLY A 38 13.44 -1.36 18.77
C GLY A 38 14.22 -0.06 18.50
N SER A 39 14.18 0.93 19.39
CA SER A 39 14.85 2.22 19.16
C SER A 39 16.33 2.18 19.54
N TRP A 40 17.17 2.85 18.74
CA TRP A 40 18.59 3.08 19.05
C TRP A 40 18.79 3.81 20.38
N THR A 41 17.88 4.70 20.77
CA THR A 41 17.93 5.42 22.05
C THR A 41 17.75 4.48 23.24
N PHE A 42 16.91 3.45 23.10
CA PHE A 42 16.69 2.45 24.14
C PHE A 42 17.93 1.58 24.34
N ILE A 43 18.55 1.13 23.25
CA ILE A 43 19.77 0.32 23.29
C ILE A 43 20.90 1.05 24.04
N ILE A 44 21.12 2.33 23.72
CA ILE A 44 22.15 3.16 24.36
C ILE A 44 21.82 3.37 25.85
N LEU A 45 20.59 3.77 26.18
CA LEU A 45 20.17 3.99 27.56
C LEU A 45 20.31 2.70 28.40
N PHE A 46 19.85 1.57 27.87
CA PHE A 46 19.94 0.27 28.51
C PHE A 46 21.39 -0.14 28.78
N GLY A 47 22.28 0.06 27.80
CA GLY A 47 23.72 -0.15 27.97
C GLY A 47 24.32 0.74 29.06
N CYS A 48 23.96 2.02 29.11
CA CYS A 48 24.41 2.93 30.17
C CYS A 48 23.94 2.48 31.56
N VAL A 49 22.69 2.02 31.71
CA VAL A 49 22.17 1.49 32.98
C VAL A 49 22.92 0.24 33.41
N LEU A 50 23.24 -0.68 32.48
CA LEU A 50 24.04 -1.87 32.79
C LEU A 50 25.44 -1.50 33.27
N VAL A 51 26.12 -0.59 32.58
CA VAL A 51 27.45 -0.11 32.97
C VAL A 51 27.39 0.57 34.35
N ALA A 52 26.38 1.40 34.60
CA ALA A 52 26.18 2.05 35.89
C ALA A 52 25.93 1.03 37.02
N TRP A 53 25.14 -0.02 36.76
CA TRP A 53 24.86 -1.07 37.73
C TRP A 53 26.13 -1.87 38.09
N ILE A 54 26.92 -2.23 37.08
CA ILE A 54 28.20 -2.93 37.26
C ILE A 54 29.17 -2.04 38.04
N ALA A 55 29.29 -0.76 37.70
CA ALA A 55 30.17 0.19 38.38
C ALA A 55 29.75 0.41 39.84
N LEU A 56 28.45 0.59 40.11
CA LEU A 56 27.90 0.75 41.44
C LEU A 56 28.16 -0.49 42.30
N ASN A 57 27.86 -1.69 41.79
CA ASN A 57 28.07 -2.94 42.54
C ASN A 57 29.57 -3.23 42.75
N SER A 58 30.42 -2.96 41.75
CA SER A 58 31.89 -3.10 41.88
C SER A 58 32.48 -2.15 42.92
N TRP A 59 31.99 -0.90 42.98
CA TRP A 59 32.41 0.08 43.98
C TRP A 59 31.88 -0.27 45.38
N MET A 60 30.63 -0.74 45.46
CA MET A 60 29.98 -1.18 46.70
C MET A 60 30.58 -2.47 47.26
N LEU A 61 31.19 -3.32 46.41
CA LEU A 61 31.93 -4.53 46.81
C LEU A 61 33.07 -4.24 47.79
N ALA A 62 33.63 -3.03 47.77
CA ALA A 62 34.64 -2.59 48.75
C ALA A 62 34.08 -2.41 50.18
N ARG A 63 32.76 -2.41 50.38
CA ARG A 63 32.10 -2.22 51.69
C ARG A 63 31.09 -3.32 52.03
N ARG A 64 30.20 -3.68 51.09
CA ARG A 64 29.25 -4.82 51.11
C ARG A 64 28.48 -4.81 49.78
N ALA A 65 28.78 -5.70 48.83
CA ALA A 65 28.05 -5.73 47.57
C ALA A 65 26.65 -6.33 47.73
N PHE A 66 25.70 -5.75 47.00
CA PHE A 66 24.34 -6.27 46.87
C PHE A 66 24.27 -7.42 45.84
N ASP A 67 24.97 -7.28 44.71
CA ASP A 67 25.13 -8.32 43.68
C ASP A 67 26.62 -8.50 43.33
N PRO A 68 27.37 -9.36 44.06
CA PRO A 68 28.78 -9.61 43.81
C PRO A 68 29.02 -10.26 42.45
N PHE A 69 30.20 -10.06 41.87
CA PHE A 69 30.62 -10.80 40.66
C PHE A 69 30.48 -12.31 40.92
N PRO A 70 29.76 -13.07 40.07
CA PRO A 70 29.44 -12.85 38.66
C PRO A 70 28.06 -12.21 38.32
N TYR A 71 27.43 -11.45 39.22
CA TYR A 71 26.16 -10.71 39.02
C TYR A 71 24.94 -11.61 38.75
N ILE A 72 24.59 -12.48 39.70
CA ILE A 72 23.55 -13.49 39.53
C ILE A 72 22.15 -12.87 39.34
N LEU A 73 21.87 -11.75 40.04
CA LEU A 73 20.57 -11.09 39.98
C LEU A 73 20.37 -10.37 38.65
N LEU A 74 21.40 -9.66 38.18
CA LEU A 74 21.38 -9.02 36.86
C LEU A 74 21.18 -10.05 35.75
N ASN A 75 21.90 -11.17 35.81
CA ASN A 75 21.77 -12.23 34.82
C ASN A 75 20.35 -12.85 34.81
N LEU A 76 19.77 -13.10 35.98
CA LEU A 76 18.39 -13.60 36.09
C LEU A 76 17.38 -12.62 35.49
N MET A 77 17.53 -11.32 35.78
CA MET A 77 16.62 -10.30 35.26
C MET A 77 16.73 -10.17 33.73
N LEU A 78 17.94 -10.15 33.18
CA LEU A 78 18.17 -10.14 31.72
C LEU A 78 17.57 -11.36 31.04
N SER A 79 17.75 -12.55 31.62
CA SER A 79 17.21 -13.81 31.09
C SER A 79 15.69 -13.79 31.02
N MET A 80 15.02 -13.27 32.06
CA MET A 80 13.57 -13.13 32.08
C MET A 80 13.06 -12.13 31.04
N ILE A 81 13.74 -10.97 30.89
CA ILE A 81 13.40 -9.98 29.87
C ILE A 81 13.53 -10.59 28.47
N ALA A 82 14.65 -11.28 28.19
CA ALA A 82 14.89 -11.92 26.90
C ALA A 82 13.85 -13.01 26.58
N ALA A 83 13.45 -13.81 27.57
CA ALA A 83 12.42 -14.84 27.40
C ALA A 83 11.06 -14.25 27.01
N LEU A 84 10.70 -13.06 27.53
CA LEU A 84 9.46 -12.36 27.18
C LEU A 84 9.55 -11.58 25.87
N GLN A 85 10.75 -11.28 25.36
CA GLN A 85 10.92 -10.52 24.11
C GLN A 85 10.39 -11.26 22.89
N ALA A 86 10.74 -12.54 22.71
CA ALA A 86 10.36 -13.27 21.49
C ALA A 86 8.83 -13.37 21.29
N PRO A 87 8.01 -13.69 22.32
CA PRO A 87 6.55 -13.67 22.18
C PRO A 87 5.97 -12.28 21.90
N VAL A 88 6.49 -11.23 22.55
CA VAL A 88 6.02 -9.84 22.33
C VAL A 88 6.33 -9.39 20.91
N ILE A 89 7.54 -9.66 20.42
CA ILE A 89 7.95 -9.39 19.05
C ILE A 89 7.06 -10.17 18.08
N MET A 90 6.83 -11.47 18.33
CA MET A 90 5.98 -12.31 17.48
C MET A 90 4.53 -11.83 17.47
N MET A 91 3.98 -11.37 18.61
CA MET A 91 2.64 -10.77 18.67
C MET A 91 2.56 -9.45 17.88
N SER A 92 3.62 -8.64 17.91
CA SER A 92 3.72 -7.42 17.11
C SER A 92 3.83 -7.72 15.62
N GLN A 93 4.63 -8.72 15.25
CA GLN A 93 4.79 -9.17 13.87
C GLN A 93 3.49 -9.77 13.32
N ASN A 94 2.81 -10.64 14.08
CA ASN A 94 1.55 -11.24 13.67
C ASN A 94 0.46 -10.18 13.42
N ARG A 95 0.45 -9.12 14.24
CA ARG A 95 -0.45 -7.97 14.07
C ARG A 95 -0.13 -7.17 12.81
N GLN A 96 1.15 -6.86 12.58
CA GLN A 96 1.59 -6.16 11.38
C GLN A 96 1.28 -6.98 10.11
N ALA A 97 1.55 -8.28 10.11
CA ALA A 97 1.26 -9.17 8.98
C ALA A 97 -0.25 -9.27 8.68
N ALA A 98 -1.10 -9.26 9.71
CA ALA A 98 -2.55 -9.25 9.51
C ALA A 98 -3.03 -7.95 8.84
N LYS A 99 -2.43 -6.82 9.20
CA LYS A 99 -2.69 -5.51 8.59
C LYS A 99 -2.18 -5.46 7.15
N ASP A 100 -0.95 -5.87 6.91
CA ASP A 100 -0.35 -5.93 5.56
C ASP A 100 -1.18 -6.82 4.61
N ARG A 101 -1.75 -7.92 5.13
CA ARG A 101 -2.64 -8.80 4.37
C ARG A 101 -3.96 -8.13 3.99
N LEU A 102 -4.55 -7.33 4.88
CA LEU A 102 -5.76 -6.57 4.58
C LEU A 102 -5.49 -5.51 3.52
N ASP A 103 -4.41 -4.76 3.66
CA ASP A 103 -4.02 -3.74 2.69
C ASP A 103 -3.76 -4.37 1.32
N ALA A 104 -3.02 -5.49 1.26
CA ALA A 104 -2.81 -6.23 0.02
C ALA A 104 -4.10 -6.74 -0.63
N SER A 105 -5.09 -7.17 0.17
CA SER A 105 -6.38 -7.62 -0.36
C SER A 105 -7.21 -6.47 -0.95
N HIS A 106 -7.14 -5.29 -0.33
CA HIS A 106 -7.80 -4.09 -0.82
C HIS A 106 -7.14 -3.58 -2.10
N ASP A 107 -5.81 -3.55 -2.15
CA ASP A 107 -5.06 -3.17 -3.36
C ASP A 107 -5.37 -4.12 -4.53
N TYR A 108 -5.50 -5.41 -4.27
CA TYR A 108 -5.92 -6.39 -5.27
C TYR A 108 -7.32 -6.09 -5.83
N GLU A 109 -8.29 -5.79 -4.97
CA GLU A 109 -9.65 -5.45 -5.40
C GLU A 109 -9.68 -4.17 -6.25
N VAL A 110 -8.95 -3.13 -5.83
CA VAL A 110 -8.81 -1.88 -6.59
C VAL A 110 -8.19 -2.13 -7.96
N ASN A 111 -7.13 -2.94 -8.02
CA ASN A 111 -6.46 -3.26 -9.27
C ASN A 111 -7.37 -4.06 -10.22
N LEU A 112 -8.09 -5.05 -9.71
CA LEU A 112 -9.05 -5.82 -10.51
C LEU A 112 -10.17 -4.93 -11.06
N ARG A 113 -10.68 -4.00 -10.23
CA ARG A 113 -11.68 -3.04 -10.68
C ARG A 113 -11.14 -2.12 -11.77
N ALA A 114 -9.92 -1.62 -11.62
CA ALA A 114 -9.27 -0.81 -12.64
C ALA A 114 -9.11 -1.58 -13.96
N GLU A 115 -8.70 -2.85 -13.91
CA GLU A 115 -8.58 -3.71 -15.09
C GLU A 115 -9.92 -3.90 -15.82
N LEU A 116 -11.00 -4.14 -15.08
CA LEU A 116 -12.35 -4.25 -15.65
C LEU A 116 -12.83 -2.93 -16.27
N GLU A 117 -12.61 -1.80 -15.58
CA GLU A 117 -12.97 -0.47 -16.09
C GLU A 117 -12.18 -0.13 -17.37
N ILE A 118 -10.88 -0.46 -17.43
CA ILE A 118 -10.05 -0.29 -18.63
C ILE A 118 -10.55 -1.16 -19.77
N SER A 119 -10.87 -2.43 -19.51
CA SER A 119 -11.38 -3.36 -20.52
C SER A 119 -12.71 -2.88 -21.10
N ALA A 120 -13.63 -2.43 -20.24
CA ALA A 120 -14.91 -1.86 -20.66
C ALA A 120 -14.73 -0.55 -21.46
N LEU A 121 -13.74 0.26 -21.10
CA LEU A 121 -13.41 1.46 -21.87
C LEU A 121 -12.86 1.08 -23.25
N HIS A 122 -11.98 0.08 -23.32
CA HIS A 122 -11.42 -0.42 -24.57
C HIS A 122 -12.50 -0.94 -25.53
N GLU A 123 -13.47 -1.70 -25.01
CA GLU A 123 -14.60 -2.20 -25.82
C GLU A 123 -15.44 -1.05 -26.40
N LYS A 124 -15.68 0.02 -25.62
CA LYS A 124 -16.38 1.22 -26.10
C LYS A 124 -15.58 1.96 -27.16
N TRP A 125 -14.27 2.11 -26.98
CA TRP A 125 -13.39 2.71 -27.99
C TRP A 125 -13.43 1.93 -29.29
N ASP A 126 -13.29 0.61 -29.22
CA ASP A 126 -13.37 -0.28 -30.37
C ASP A 126 -14.71 -0.16 -31.10
N HIS A 127 -15.82 -0.07 -30.37
CA HIS A 127 -17.13 0.14 -30.95
C HIS A 127 -17.23 1.48 -31.70
N LEU A 128 -16.74 2.58 -31.09
CA LEU A 128 -16.73 3.90 -31.71
C LEU A 128 -15.85 3.94 -32.96
N LEU A 129 -14.64 3.40 -32.88
CA LEU A 129 -13.72 3.33 -34.02
C LEU A 129 -14.38 2.57 -35.17
N ARG A 130 -14.94 1.37 -34.92
CA ARG A 130 -15.62 0.59 -35.97
C ARG A 130 -16.74 1.39 -36.65
N HIS A 131 -17.50 2.16 -35.87
CA HIS A 131 -18.57 3.00 -36.40
C HIS A 131 -18.02 4.11 -37.31
N GLU A 132 -17.00 4.86 -36.86
CA GLU A 132 -16.38 5.92 -37.66
C GLU A 132 -15.71 5.37 -38.92
N TRP A 133 -15.00 4.24 -38.84
CA TRP A 133 -14.38 3.59 -39.98
C TRP A 133 -15.40 3.18 -41.05
N ALA A 134 -16.55 2.64 -40.64
CA ALA A 134 -17.62 2.28 -41.56
C ALA A 134 -18.19 3.52 -42.28
N GLN A 135 -18.41 4.62 -41.56
CA GLN A 135 -18.88 5.87 -42.14
C GLN A 135 -17.88 6.49 -43.13
N LEU A 136 -16.59 6.45 -42.80
CA LEU A 136 -15.53 6.94 -43.69
C LEU A 136 -15.47 6.13 -44.97
N LEU A 137 -15.51 4.81 -44.89
CA LEU A 137 -15.53 3.93 -46.06
C LEU A 137 -16.75 4.17 -46.95
N GLU A 138 -17.93 4.34 -46.36
CA GLU A 138 -19.16 4.66 -47.09
C GLU A 138 -19.04 6.01 -47.82
N THR A 139 -18.47 7.01 -47.15
CA THR A 139 -18.24 8.34 -47.73
C THR A 139 -17.25 8.29 -48.89
N GLN A 140 -16.16 7.52 -48.76
CA GLN A 140 -15.17 7.30 -49.82
C GLN A 140 -15.77 6.57 -51.03
N GLN A 141 -16.61 5.54 -50.82
CA GLN A 141 -17.30 4.85 -51.90
C GLN A 141 -18.22 5.79 -52.69
N LYS A 142 -19.00 6.62 -52.00
CA LYS A 142 -19.86 7.63 -52.66
C LYS A 142 -19.04 8.62 -53.50
N GLN A 143 -17.88 9.05 -53.00
CA GLN A 143 -16.98 9.94 -53.76
C GLN A 143 -16.43 9.26 -55.02
N LEU A 144 -16.00 8.00 -54.92
CA LEU A 144 -15.53 7.22 -56.08
C LEU A 144 -16.63 7.01 -57.12
N ASP A 145 -17.86 6.74 -56.69
CA ASP A 145 -18.99 6.53 -57.59
C ASP A 145 -19.36 7.80 -58.37
N LEU A 146 -19.35 8.95 -57.69
CA LEU A 146 -19.54 10.25 -58.34
C LEU A 146 -18.43 10.55 -59.36
N LEU A 147 -17.17 10.31 -59.02
CA LEU A 147 -16.05 10.49 -59.94
C LEU A 147 -16.19 9.57 -61.15
N THR A 148 -16.55 8.31 -60.95
CA THR A 148 -16.76 7.33 -62.01
C THR A 148 -17.88 7.79 -62.96
N THR A 149 -19.01 8.25 -62.40
CA THR A 149 -20.14 8.79 -63.16
C THR A 149 -19.73 10.02 -63.99
N LEU A 150 -18.92 10.93 -63.42
CA LEU A 150 -18.41 12.11 -64.14
C LEU A 150 -17.47 11.72 -65.29
N VAL A 151 -16.56 10.78 -65.05
CA VAL A 151 -15.65 10.25 -66.08
C VAL A 151 -16.43 9.60 -67.21
N GLU A 152 -17.47 8.83 -66.90
CA GLU A 152 -18.33 8.17 -67.89
C GLU A 152 -19.08 9.21 -68.75
N ARG A 153 -19.63 10.25 -68.14
CA ARG A 153 -20.28 11.37 -68.86
C ARG A 153 -19.33 12.16 -69.76
N LEU A 154 -18.06 12.31 -69.37
CA LEU A 154 -17.05 12.97 -70.20
C LEU A 154 -16.54 12.08 -71.34
N THR A 155 -16.50 10.77 -71.11
CA THR A 155 -16.03 9.77 -72.10
C THR A 155 -17.11 9.46 -73.14
N ASN A 156 -18.39 9.57 -72.78
CA ASN A 156 -19.53 9.31 -73.66
C ASN A 156 -20.43 10.57 -73.74
N PRO A 157 -19.99 11.63 -74.45
CA PRO A 157 -20.80 12.84 -74.58
C PRO A 157 -22.04 12.52 -75.43
N GLU A 158 -23.21 12.58 -74.79
CA GLU A 158 -24.52 12.54 -75.49
C GLU A 158 -24.49 13.46 -76.71
N PRO A 159 -24.98 12.99 -77.89
CA PRO A 159 -25.01 13.81 -79.10
C PRO A 159 -25.86 15.04 -78.84
N LYS A 160 -25.22 16.21 -78.94
CA LYS A 160 -25.88 17.51 -78.78
C LYS A 160 -27.01 17.63 -79.81
N PRO A 161 -28.23 18.05 -79.42
CA PRO A 161 -29.35 18.18 -80.34
C PRO A 161 -29.11 19.22 -81.44
#